data_AF-A0A940G631-F1
#
_entry.id   AF-A0A940G631-F1
#
_cell.length_a   1.000
_cell.length_b   1.000
_cell.length_c   1.000
_cell.angle_alpha   90.00
_cell.angle_beta   90.00
_cell.angle_gamma   90.00
#
_symmetry.space_group_name_H-M   'P 1'
#
loop_
_entity.id
_entity.type
_entity.pdbx_description
1 polymer ?
#
loop_
_entity_poly.entity_id
_entity_poly.type
_entity_poly.pdbx_seq_one_letter_code
_entity_poly.pdbx_strand_id
1 'polypeptide(L)'
;MTWSALARELGAGNARDEALADYVPASRALGLFPRPARMRPIGRVWRLGAYLLTPAGGLLRTGRVVRVAGAERRRSVVAESISAHHELVLAARRGGYREGETVNFDARPLDADAAHGSGAADLAAYLAERAALLIRPPDGA
;
A
#
# COMPACT_ATOMS: atom_id res chain seq x y z
N MET A 1 4.68 13.49 -19.63
CA MET A 1 3.60 12.61 -19.10
C MET A 1 3.34 13.02 -17.67
N THR A 2 2.09 13.30 -17.27
CA THR A 2 1.76 13.62 -15.87
C THR A 2 1.28 12.35 -15.15
N TRP A 3 1.56 12.24 -13.86
CA TRP A 3 1.10 11.11 -13.04
C TRP A 3 -0.43 11.02 -12.95
N SER A 4 -1.14 12.14 -13.07
CA SER A 4 -2.60 12.18 -13.15
C SER A 4 -3.14 11.53 -14.43
N ALA A 5 -2.44 11.62 -15.56
CA ALA A 5 -2.84 10.93 -16.78
C ALA A 5 -2.69 9.41 -16.63
N LEU A 6 -1.58 8.95 -16.04
CA LEU A 6 -1.34 7.54 -15.75
C LEU A 6 -2.38 6.96 -14.77
N ALA A 7 -2.75 7.73 -13.73
CA ALA A 7 -3.79 7.35 -12.79
C ALA A 7 -5.16 7.15 -13.48
N ARG A 8 -5.52 8.04 -14.40
CA ARG A 8 -6.75 7.87 -15.20
C ARG A 8 -6.69 6.66 -16.10
N GLU A 9 -5.54 6.36 -16.71
CA GLU A 9 -5.34 5.18 -17.54
C GLU A 9 -5.53 3.89 -16.74
N LEU A 10 -4.90 3.79 -15.57
CA LEU A 10 -5.07 2.66 -14.64
C LEU A 10 -6.53 2.49 -14.19
N GLY A 11 -7.22 3.59 -13.88
CA GLY A 11 -8.64 3.57 -13.55
C GLY A 11 -9.52 3.10 -14.71
N ALA A 12 -9.27 3.61 -15.92
CA ALA A 12 -10.01 3.21 -17.13
C ALA A 12 -9.75 1.75 -17.51
N GLY A 13 -8.53 1.26 -17.28
CA GLY A 13 -8.15 -0.14 -17.47
C GLY A 13 -8.62 -1.09 -16.36
N ASN A 14 -9.36 -0.59 -15.36
CA ASN A 14 -9.80 -1.35 -14.18
C ASN A 14 -8.64 -2.11 -13.49
N ALA A 15 -7.46 -1.50 -13.46
CA ALA A 15 -6.28 -2.07 -12.85
C ALA A 15 -6.49 -2.31 -11.35
N ARG A 16 -6.01 -3.46 -10.85
CA ARG A 16 -6.15 -3.83 -9.44
C ARG A 16 -5.50 -2.78 -8.54
N ASP A 17 -6.27 -2.27 -7.58
CA ASP A 17 -5.81 -1.35 -6.55
C ASP A 17 -5.59 -2.04 -5.19
N GLU A 18 -4.90 -1.34 -4.30
CA GLU A 18 -4.60 -1.76 -2.94
C GLU A 18 -5.01 -0.66 -1.96
N ALA A 19 -5.25 -1.05 -0.70
CA ALA A 19 -5.55 -0.07 0.34
C ALA A 19 -4.31 0.73 0.73
N LEU A 20 -4.51 1.99 1.09
CA LEU A 20 -3.54 2.85 1.74
C LEU A 20 -4.07 3.25 3.13
N ALA A 21 -3.21 3.14 4.13
CA ALA A 21 -3.53 3.40 5.52
C ALA A 21 -2.47 4.23 6.24
N ASP A 22 -2.92 4.99 7.24
CA ASP A 22 -2.05 5.46 8.32
C ASP A 22 -1.98 4.39 9.42
N TYR A 23 -0.77 4.01 9.84
CA TYR A 23 -0.60 3.19 11.01
C TYR A 23 -0.70 4.04 12.29
N VAL A 24 -1.74 3.79 13.08
CA VAL A 24 -1.93 4.44 14.38
C VAL A 24 -1.41 3.49 15.46
N PRO A 25 -0.28 3.78 16.12
CA PRO A 25 0.28 2.89 17.13
C PRO A 25 -0.63 2.79 18.36
N ALA A 26 -0.44 1.73 19.14
CA ALA A 26 -1.14 1.57 20.40
C ALA A 26 -0.80 2.74 21.33
N SER A 27 -1.79 3.27 22.03
CA SER A 27 -1.60 4.39 22.96
C SER A 27 -2.32 4.13 24.26
N ARG A 28 -1.72 4.61 25.36
CA ARG A 28 -2.34 4.69 26.68
C ARG A 28 -2.59 6.18 26.96
N ALA A 29 -3.84 6.55 27.21
CA ALA A 29 -4.14 7.84 27.83
C ALA A 29 -4.04 7.65 29.35
N LEU A 30 -3.55 8.66 30.09
CA LEU A 30 -3.46 8.61 31.55
C LEU A 30 -4.85 8.25 32.14
N GLY A 31 -4.94 7.10 32.81
CA GLY A 31 -6.15 6.63 33.51
C GLY A 31 -7.17 5.80 32.69
N LEU A 32 -6.91 5.49 31.41
CA LEU A 32 -7.89 4.83 30.53
C LEU A 32 -7.40 3.49 29.95
N PHE A 33 -8.36 2.63 29.57
CA PHE A 33 -8.12 1.38 28.85
C PHE A 33 -7.21 1.59 27.62
N PRO A 34 -6.25 0.70 27.36
CA PRO A 34 -5.32 0.84 26.24
C PRO A 34 -6.09 0.84 24.91
N ARG A 35 -5.76 1.81 24.05
CA ARG A 35 -6.25 1.81 22.65
C ARG A 35 -5.29 0.96 21.81
N PRO A 36 -5.74 -0.20 21.29
CA PRO A 36 -4.86 -1.04 20.49
C PRO A 36 -4.51 -0.36 19.17
N ALA A 37 -3.36 -0.74 18.59
CA ALA A 37 -2.93 -0.22 17.29
C ALA A 37 -3.96 -0.52 16.20
N ARG A 38 -4.16 0.40 15.26
CA ARG A 38 -5.09 0.24 14.13
C ARG A 38 -4.53 0.87 12.86
N MET A 39 -4.92 0.32 11.71
CA MET A 39 -4.67 0.96 10.42
C MET A 39 -5.87 1.82 10.06
N ARG A 40 -5.70 3.14 9.99
CA ARG A 40 -6.76 4.08 9.60
C ARG A 40 -6.78 4.20 8.06
N PRO A 41 -7.90 3.91 7.39
CA PRO A 41 -8.00 4.10 5.95
C PRO A 41 -7.80 5.55 5.53
N ILE A 42 -6.94 5.77 4.53
CA ILE A 42 -6.71 7.09 3.94
C ILE A 42 -6.90 7.11 2.42
N GLY A 43 -7.01 5.95 1.77
CA GLY A 43 -7.35 5.90 0.35
C GLY A 43 -7.07 4.57 -0.32
N ARG A 44 -7.11 4.59 -1.65
CA ARG A 44 -6.70 3.51 -2.55
C ARG A 44 -5.49 3.95 -3.35
N VAL A 45 -4.66 3.00 -3.76
CA VAL A 45 -3.48 3.24 -4.59
C VAL A 45 -3.27 2.09 -5.57
N TRP A 46 -2.65 2.38 -6.71
CA TRP A 46 -2.03 1.33 -7.53
C TRP A 46 -0.58 1.17 -7.12
N ARG A 47 -0.14 -0.08 -6.92
CA ARG A 47 1.24 -0.39 -6.56
C ARG A 47 2.07 -0.67 -7.81
N LEU A 48 2.96 0.26 -8.14
CA LEU A 48 3.86 0.22 -9.28
C LEU A 48 5.27 -0.14 -8.79
N GLY A 49 5.42 -1.39 -8.33
CA GLY A 49 6.67 -1.89 -7.77
C GLY A 49 7.04 -1.22 -6.43
N ALA A 50 8.06 -0.36 -6.45
CA ALA A 50 8.54 0.38 -5.29
C ALA A 50 7.76 1.69 -5.01
N TYR A 51 6.83 2.04 -5.90
CA TYR A 51 6.04 3.26 -5.80
C TYR A 51 4.55 2.96 -5.70
N LEU A 52 3.80 3.91 -5.16
CA LEU A 52 2.35 3.91 -5.11
C LEU A 52 1.85 5.15 -5.84
N LEU A 53 0.84 4.96 -6.70
CA LEU A 53 0.17 6.04 -7.40
C LEU A 53 -1.24 6.21 -6.82
N THR A 54 -1.58 7.43 -6.38
CA THR A 54 -2.94 7.74 -5.93
C THR A 54 -3.86 8.07 -7.11
N PRO A 55 -5.18 7.92 -6.97
CA PRO A 55 -6.16 8.37 -7.97
C PRO A 55 -6.03 9.83 -8.38
N ALA A 56 -5.55 10.69 -7.48
CA ALA A 56 -5.31 12.11 -7.75
C ALA A 56 -4.00 12.38 -8.53
N GLY A 57 -3.20 11.35 -8.82
CA GLY A 57 -1.89 11.49 -9.46
C GLY A 57 -0.76 11.82 -8.49
N GLY A 58 -0.93 11.61 -7.18
CA GLY A 58 0.14 11.74 -6.20
C GLY A 58 1.05 10.52 -6.23
N LEU A 59 2.36 10.73 -6.22
CA LEU A 59 3.35 9.66 -6.18
C LEU A 59 3.90 9.50 -4.76
N LEU A 60 3.88 8.27 -4.26
CA LEU A 60 4.42 7.90 -2.96
C LEU A 60 5.50 6.84 -3.14
N ARG A 61 6.52 6.85 -2.29
CA ARG A 61 7.40 5.70 -2.09
C ARG A 61 6.70 4.69 -1.18
N THR A 62 6.68 3.43 -1.59
CA THR A 62 6.08 2.35 -0.80
C THR A 62 6.82 2.23 0.53
N GLY A 63 6.07 2.28 1.63
CA GLY A 63 6.60 2.01 2.97
C GLY A 63 6.56 0.52 3.26
N ARG A 64 5.61 0.13 4.10
CA ARG A 64 5.39 -1.26 4.52
C ARG A 64 4.07 -1.77 3.96
N VAL A 65 3.98 -3.09 3.83
CA VAL A 65 2.80 -3.77 3.30
C VAL A 65 2.41 -4.91 4.23
N VAL A 66 1.12 -5.04 4.51
CA VAL A 66 0.54 -6.22 5.14
C VAL A 66 -0.57 -6.77 4.28
N ARG A 67 -0.64 -8.10 4.16
CA ARG A 67 -1.78 -8.78 3.57
C ARG A 67 -2.62 -9.33 4.71
N VAL A 68 -3.90 -8.98 4.74
CA VAL A 68 -4.83 -9.43 5.78
C VAL A 68 -5.04 -10.94 5.60
N ALA A 69 -4.32 -11.74 6.39
CA ALA A 69 -4.44 -13.19 6.34
C ALA A 69 -5.84 -13.64 6.78
N GLY A 70 -6.27 -14.77 6.23
CA GLY A 70 -7.51 -15.45 6.65
C GLY A 70 -7.37 -16.27 7.91
N ALA A 71 -8.51 -16.61 8.52
CA ALA A 71 -8.56 -17.43 9.74
C ALA A 71 -7.93 -18.83 9.58
N GLU A 72 -7.89 -19.36 8.35
CA GLU A 72 -7.46 -20.74 8.03
C GLU A 72 -5.93 -20.97 8.04
N ARG A 73 -5.10 -19.91 7.96
CA ARG A 73 -3.64 -20.06 7.75
C ARG A 73 -2.88 -20.20 9.07
N ARG A 74 -3.15 -21.25 9.85
CA ARG A 74 -2.24 -21.67 10.94
C ARG A 74 -1.11 -22.52 10.36
N ARG A 75 0.03 -21.90 10.04
CA ARG A 75 1.29 -22.63 9.88
C ARG A 75 2.18 -22.36 11.10
N SER A 76 2.68 -23.44 11.68
CA SER A 76 3.71 -23.46 12.72
C SER A 76 4.98 -22.75 12.22
N VAL A 77 5.61 -21.90 13.07
CA VAL A 77 7.06 -21.52 13.11
C VAL A 77 7.28 -20.19 13.88
N VAL A 78 8.17 -20.21 14.90
CA VAL A 78 8.87 -19.12 15.66
C VAL A 78 8.06 -17.89 16.17
N ALA A 79 8.03 -17.73 17.49
CA ALA A 79 7.09 -16.89 18.23
C ALA A 79 7.19 -15.36 18.05
N GLU A 80 8.37 -14.77 17.84
CA GLU A 80 8.54 -13.31 17.96
C GLU A 80 8.28 -12.54 16.65
N SER A 81 8.84 -13.00 15.52
CA SER A 81 8.53 -12.43 14.19
C SER A 81 7.08 -12.65 13.77
N ILE A 82 6.42 -13.71 14.27
CA ILE A 82 4.97 -13.87 14.11
C ILE A 82 4.22 -12.80 14.90
N SER A 83 4.61 -12.51 16.14
CA SER A 83 3.89 -11.54 16.98
C SER A 83 3.81 -10.16 16.34
N ALA A 84 4.93 -9.60 15.86
CA ALA A 84 4.94 -8.28 15.23
C ALA A 84 4.12 -8.25 13.93
N HIS A 85 4.22 -9.29 13.09
CA HIS A 85 3.42 -9.40 11.87
C HIS A 85 1.93 -9.59 12.18
N HIS A 86 1.61 -10.42 13.17
CA HIS A 86 0.26 -10.71 13.63
C HIS A 86 -0.40 -9.45 14.20
N GLU A 87 0.33 -8.63 14.96
CA GLU A 87 -0.16 -7.34 15.44
C GLU A 87 -0.53 -6.39 14.30
N LEU A 88 0.24 -6.36 13.20
CA LEU A 88 -0.09 -5.58 12.01
C LEU A 88 -1.35 -6.11 11.30
N VAL A 89 -1.50 -7.43 11.18
CA VAL A 89 -2.72 -8.05 10.63
C VAL A 89 -3.94 -7.72 11.50
N LEU A 90 -3.80 -7.80 12.82
CA LEU A 90 -4.86 -7.41 13.76
C LEU A 90 -5.16 -5.90 13.68
N ALA A 91 -4.15 -5.04 13.53
CA ALA A 91 -4.33 -3.61 13.34
C ALA A 91 -5.07 -3.31 12.04
N ALA A 92 -4.80 -4.05 10.96
CA ALA A 92 -5.54 -3.97 9.71
C ALA A 92 -7.01 -4.41 9.88
N ARG A 93 -7.24 -5.56 10.51
CA ARG A 93 -8.62 -6.03 10.80
C ARG A 93 -9.40 -5.03 11.66
N ARG A 94 -8.77 -4.46 12.69
CA ARG A 94 -9.36 -3.36 13.51
C ARG A 94 -9.63 -2.10 12.70
N GLY A 95 -8.90 -1.88 11.61
CA GLY A 95 -9.13 -0.82 10.62
C GLY A 95 -10.29 -1.08 9.67
N GLY A 96 -10.89 -2.27 9.70
CA GLY A 96 -12.01 -2.66 8.82
C GLY A 96 -11.60 -3.26 7.48
N TYR A 97 -10.31 -3.57 7.28
CA TYR A 97 -9.84 -4.20 6.04
C TYR A 97 -10.29 -5.65 5.93
N ARG A 98 -10.63 -6.07 4.72
CA ARG A 98 -11.18 -7.41 4.43
C ARG A 98 -10.09 -8.46 4.42
N GLU A 99 -10.49 -9.71 4.65
CA GLU A 99 -9.62 -10.85 4.41
C GLU A 99 -9.12 -10.86 2.96
N GLY A 100 -7.83 -11.13 2.78
CA GLY A 100 -7.22 -11.10 1.46
C GLY A 100 -7.08 -9.68 0.88
N GLU A 101 -7.23 -8.63 1.69
CA GLU A 101 -6.88 -7.28 1.27
C GLU A 101 -5.40 -6.99 1.51
N THR A 102 -4.77 -6.26 0.58
CA THR A 102 -3.40 -5.75 0.75
C THR A 102 -3.46 -4.31 1.21
N VAL A 103 -2.78 -3.99 2.31
CA VAL A 103 -2.76 -2.68 2.93
C VAL A 103 -1.33 -2.13 2.95
N ASN A 104 -1.13 -1.02 2.26
CA ASN A 104 0.09 -0.22 2.26
C ASN A 104 0.02 0.80 3.40
N PHE A 105 1.10 0.98 4.15
CA PHE A 105 1.19 1.97 5.23
C PHE A 105 2.62 2.49 5.35
N ASP A 106 2.80 3.57 6.11
CA ASP A 106 4.08 4.31 6.22
C ASP A 106 4.63 4.80 4.87
N ALA A 107 3.75 4.94 3.86
CA ALA A 107 4.11 5.49 2.56
C ALA A 107 4.50 6.97 2.69
N ARG A 108 5.49 7.39 1.89
CA ARG A 108 6.00 8.77 1.95
C ARG A 108 5.82 9.47 0.60
N PRO A 109 5.34 10.72 0.56
CA PRO A 109 5.32 11.49 -0.68
C PRO A 109 6.70 11.55 -1.31
N LEU A 110 6.74 11.34 -2.63
CA LEU A 110 7.94 11.63 -3.41
C LEU A 110 7.91 13.11 -3.76
N ASP A 111 9.00 13.82 -3.46
CA ASP A 111 9.10 15.25 -3.77
C ASP A 111 9.01 15.46 -5.28
N ALA A 112 8.20 16.43 -5.71
CA ALA A 112 7.98 16.72 -7.12
C ALA A 112 9.30 17.13 -7.77
N ASP A 113 10.13 17.93 -7.12
CA ASP A 113 11.39 18.42 -7.69
C ASP A 113 12.44 17.32 -7.91
N ALA A 114 12.45 16.30 -7.04
CA ALA A 114 13.30 15.12 -7.23
C ALA A 114 12.87 14.28 -8.46
N ALA A 115 11.63 14.44 -8.91
CA ALA A 115 11.06 13.75 -10.06
C ALA A 115 11.14 14.56 -11.36
N HIS A 116 11.99 15.59 -11.47
CA HIS A 116 12.18 16.39 -12.72
C HIS A 116 13.62 16.35 -13.31
N GLY A 117 14.55 15.55 -12.76
CA GLY A 117 15.91 15.36 -13.30
C GLY A 117 16.03 14.29 -14.41
N SER A 118 17.23 13.90 -14.83
CA SER A 118 17.40 12.77 -15.79
C SER A 118 16.75 11.47 -15.29
N GLY A 119 16.83 11.21 -13.98
CA GLY A 119 16.12 10.10 -13.33
C GLY A 119 14.59 10.21 -13.37
N ALA A 120 14.02 11.38 -13.73
CA ALA A 120 12.59 11.55 -13.94
C ALA A 120 12.09 10.85 -15.20
N ALA A 121 12.85 10.92 -16.28
CA ALA A 121 12.51 10.25 -17.53
C ALA A 121 12.53 8.73 -17.33
N ASP A 122 13.56 8.24 -16.63
CA ASP A 122 13.69 6.83 -16.25
C ASP A 122 12.54 6.39 -15.34
N LEU A 123 12.19 7.21 -14.33
CA LEU A 123 11.05 6.94 -13.46
C LEU A 123 9.73 6.93 -14.24
N ALA A 124 9.53 7.86 -15.17
CA ALA A 124 8.33 7.92 -16.00
C ALA A 124 8.20 6.66 -16.87
N ALA A 125 9.29 6.24 -17.51
CA ALA A 125 9.33 5.00 -18.30
C ALA A 125 9.05 3.77 -17.43
N TYR A 126 9.69 3.68 -16.27
CA TYR A 126 9.46 2.62 -15.29
C TYR A 126 7.99 2.55 -14.86
N LEU A 127 7.39 3.67 -14.46
CA LEU A 127 6.00 3.70 -14.00
C LEU A 127 5.03 3.34 -15.12
N ALA A 128 5.29 3.79 -16.36
CA ALA A 128 4.49 3.42 -17.53
C ALA A 128 4.52 1.90 -17.78
N GLU A 129 5.71 1.30 -17.75
CA GLU A 129 5.89 -0.15 -17.89
C GLU A 129 5.13 -0.92 -16.81
N ARG A 130 5.30 -0.52 -15.54
CA ARG A 130 4.61 -1.15 -14.41
C ARG A 130 3.09 -0.99 -14.49
N ALA A 131 2.61 0.15 -14.98
CA ALA A 131 1.17 0.37 -15.16
C ALA A 131 0.60 -0.51 -16.27
N ALA A 132 1.32 -0.64 -17.39
CA ALA A 132 0.93 -1.52 -18.48
C ALA A 132 0.77 -2.98 -18.02
N LEU A 133 1.66 -3.46 -17.15
CA LEU A 133 1.58 -4.80 -16.55
C LEU A 133 0.36 -4.99 -15.63
N LEU A 134 -0.16 -3.92 -15.01
CA LEU A 134 -1.37 -4.01 -14.18
C LEU A 134 -2.65 -4.02 -15.00
N ILE A 135 -2.67 -3.30 -16.13
CA ILE A 135 -3.83 -3.24 -17.04
C ILE A 135 -3.89 -4.50 -17.90
N ARG A 136 -2.74 -4.92 -18.41
CA ARG A 136 -2.55 -6.10 -19.25
C ARG A 136 -1.50 -6.99 -18.59
N PRO A 137 -1.91 -7.84 -17.63
CA PRO A 137 -0.99 -8.83 -17.09
C PRO A 137 -0.48 -9.72 -18.23
N PRO A 138 0.82 -10.09 -18.22
CA PRO A 138 1.35 -11.00 -19.22
C PRO A 138 0.61 -12.34 -19.14
N ASP A 139 0.33 -12.94 -20.29
CA ASP A 139 -0.31 -14.26 -20.36
C ASP A 139 0.61 -15.30 -19.72
N GLY A 140 0.21 -15.86 -18.57
CA GLY A 140 0.86 -17.01 -17.93
C GLY A 140 1.46 -16.77 -16.54
N ALA A 141 0.63 -16.41 -15.56
CA ALA A 141 0.98 -16.43 -14.13
C ALA A 141 0.06 -17.36 -13.33
#